data_AF-A0A1F6RNX9-F1
#
_entry.id   AF-A0A1F6RNX9-F1
#
_cell.length_a   1.000
_cell.length_b   1.000
_cell.length_c   1.000
_cell.angle_alpha   90.00
_cell.angle_beta   90.00
_cell.angle_gamma   90.00
#
_symmetry.space_group_name_H-M   'P 1'
#
loop_
_entity.id
_entity.type
_entity.pdbx_description
1 polymer ?
#
loop_
_entity_poly.entity_id
_entity_poly.type
_entity_poly.pdbx_seq_one_letter_code
_entity_poly.pdbx_strand_id
1 'polypeptide(L)'
;MQSKELKEMLEKNPSSLLIIDVRETDEVADQPLLPSRPKNYVNLPVGFVCSLPKDELKARLEECAGQCGKTLDQVTLVVSCRSGGRSSLAQEKLKEHSIAAENLDGGYLGW
;
A
#
# COMPACT_ATOMS: atom_id res chain seq x y z
N MET A 1 -2.11 11.05 -3.43
CA MET A 1 -3.54 10.71 -3.25
C MET A 1 -3.99 11.24 -1.91
N GLN A 2 -5.11 11.97 -1.88
CA GLN A 2 -5.64 12.56 -0.65
C GLN A 2 -6.49 11.54 0.14
N SER A 3 -6.52 11.65 1.47
CA SER A 3 -7.31 10.75 2.33
C SER A 3 -8.80 10.69 1.98
N LYS A 4 -9.39 11.81 1.56
CA LYS A 4 -10.79 11.87 1.12
C LYS A 4 -11.04 11.00 -0.11
N GLU A 5 -10.14 11.07 -1.10
CA GLU A 5 -10.21 10.29 -2.33
C GLU A 5 -10.09 8.78 -2.03
N LEU A 6 -9.15 8.40 -1.16
CA LEU A 6 -9.00 7.01 -0.72
C LEU A 6 -10.26 6.49 -0.01
N LYS A 7 -10.90 7.31 0.85
CA LYS A 7 -12.17 6.96 1.52
C LYS A 7 -13.28 6.69 0.50
N GLU A 8 -13.46 7.58 -0.47
CA GLU A 8 -14.48 7.41 -1.52
C GLU A 8 -14.25 6.14 -2.37
N MET A 9 -12.98 5.81 -2.68
CA MET A 9 -12.65 4.59 -3.41
C MET A 9 -12.91 3.32 -2.59
N LEU A 10 -12.62 3.34 -1.29
CA LEU A 10 -12.91 2.23 -0.37
C LEU A 10 -14.41 1.98 -0.23
N GLU A 11 -15.25 3.02 -0.26
CA GLU A 11 -16.70 2.88 -0.20
C GLU A 11 -17.29 2.37 -1.52
N LYS A 12 -16.80 2.86 -2.66
CA LYS A 12 -17.36 2.52 -3.98
C LYS A 12 -16.88 1.17 -4.50
N ASN A 13 -15.58 0.90 -4.40
CA ASN A 13 -14.98 -0.32 -4.93
C ASN A 13 -13.69 -0.70 -4.18
N PRO A 14 -13.80 -1.28 -2.98
CA PRO A 14 -12.62 -1.65 -2.19
C PRO A 14 -11.74 -2.69 -2.89
N SER A 15 -12.33 -3.53 -3.75
CA SER A 15 -11.60 -4.57 -4.49
C SER A 15 -10.65 -4.02 -5.55
N SER A 16 -10.83 -2.78 -6.02
CA SER A 16 -9.91 -2.14 -6.98
C SER A 16 -8.76 -1.40 -6.31
N LEU A 17 -8.61 -1.50 -4.99
CA LEU A 17 -7.51 -0.91 -4.24
C LEU A 17 -6.61 -2.02 -3.71
N LEU A 18 -5.31 -1.74 -3.62
CA LEU A 18 -4.38 -2.51 -2.81
C LEU A 18 -3.57 -1.52 -1.97
N ILE A 19 -3.78 -1.51 -0.66
CA ILE A 19 -3.16 -0.58 0.27
C ILE A 19 -1.99 -1.29 0.97
N ILE A 20 -0.80 -0.75 0.79
CA ILE A 20 0.43 -1.22 1.43
C ILE A 20 0.86 -0.21 2.49
N ASP A 21 0.75 -0.61 3.75
CA ASP A 21 1.29 0.14 4.88
C ASP A 21 2.78 -0.18 5.04
N VAL A 22 3.64 0.81 4.79
CA VAL A 22 5.09 0.68 4.82
C VAL A 22 5.71 1.06 6.17
N ARG A 23 4.89 1.23 7.21
CA ARG A 23 5.35 1.38 8.60
C ARG A 23 5.92 0.06 9.14
N GLU A 24 6.59 0.16 10.28
CA GLU A 24 7.07 -1.02 11.01
C GLU A 24 5.89 -1.88 11.50
N THR A 25 6.14 -3.17 11.68
CA THR A 25 5.09 -4.16 11.98
C THR A 25 4.42 -3.91 13.33
N ASP A 26 5.17 -3.42 14.31
CA ASP A 26 4.68 -3.03 15.63
C ASP A 26 3.77 -1.79 15.57
N GLU A 27 4.16 -0.76 14.80
CA GLU A 27 3.33 0.43 14.55
C GLU A 27 1.96 0.05 13.95
N VAL A 28 1.94 -0.88 12.99
CA VAL A 28 0.69 -1.33 12.33
C VAL A 28 -0.09 -2.33 13.17
N ALA A 29 0.58 -3.11 14.02
CA ALA A 29 -0.09 -3.99 14.97
C ALA A 29 -0.89 -3.19 15.99
N ASP A 30 -0.29 -2.13 16.56
CA ASP A 30 -0.92 -1.23 17.53
C ASP A 30 -2.00 -0.36 16.86
N GLN A 31 -1.64 0.31 15.75
CA GLN A 31 -2.46 1.33 15.11
C GLN A 31 -2.54 1.11 13.59
N PRO A 32 -3.31 0.11 13.14
CA PRO A 32 -3.51 -0.12 11.72
C PRO A 32 -4.23 1.08 11.08
N LEU A 33 -3.87 1.40 9.83
CA LEU A 33 -4.58 2.41 9.04
C LEU A 33 -6.06 2.03 8.87
N LEU A 34 -6.31 0.76 8.58
CA LEU A 34 -7.65 0.18 8.48
C LEU A 34 -7.87 -0.83 9.62
N PRO A 35 -8.66 -0.48 10.65
CA PRO A 35 -8.90 -1.35 11.81
C PRO A 35 -9.51 -2.72 11.47
N SER A 36 -10.30 -2.80 10.39
CA SER A 36 -10.92 -4.05 9.94
C SER A 36 -9.96 -5.02 9.25
N ARG A 37 -8.72 -4.59 8.94
CA ARG A 37 -7.68 -5.38 8.25
C ARG A 37 -8.23 -6.17 7.05
N PRO A 38 -8.86 -5.49 6.07
CA PRO A 38 -9.41 -6.18 4.91
C PRO A 38 -8.30 -6.79 4.05
N LYS A 39 -8.65 -7.74 3.18
CA LYS A 39 -7.67 -8.47 2.33
C LYS A 39 -6.83 -7.56 1.42
N ASN A 40 -7.39 -6.41 1.04
CA ASN A 40 -6.71 -5.41 0.24
C ASN A 40 -5.81 -4.46 1.06
N TYR A 41 -5.57 -4.76 2.34
CA TYR A 41 -4.72 -3.99 3.23
C TYR A 41 -3.59 -4.88 3.78
N VAL A 42 -2.36 -4.54 3.43
CA VAL A 42 -1.18 -5.35 3.73
C VAL A 42 -0.13 -4.46 4.38
N ASN A 43 0.57 -4.98 5.38
CA ASN A 43 1.74 -4.33 5.95
C ASN A 43 3.01 -4.90 5.32
N LEU A 44 3.80 -4.04 4.68
CA LEU A 44 5.09 -4.37 4.10
C LEU A 44 6.06 -3.21 4.40
N PRO A 45 6.84 -3.29 5.50
CA PRO A 45 7.71 -2.20 5.92
C PRO A 45 8.63 -1.71 4.80
N VAL A 46 8.93 -0.42 4.78
CA VAL A 46 9.72 0.22 3.71
C VAL A 46 11.09 -0.44 3.52
N GLY A 47 11.71 -0.93 4.60
CA GLY A 47 12.97 -1.66 4.54
C GLY A 47 12.89 -2.90 3.64
N PHE A 48 11.77 -3.63 3.67
CA PHE A 48 11.52 -4.75 2.75
C PHE A 48 11.28 -4.26 1.33
N VAL A 49 10.44 -3.25 1.13
CA VAL A 49 10.18 -2.68 -0.22
C VAL A 49 11.49 -2.27 -0.90
N CYS A 50 12.41 -1.66 -0.17
CA CYS A 50 13.69 -1.18 -0.70
C CYS A 50 14.76 -2.26 -0.88
N SER A 51 14.71 -3.36 -0.11
CA SER A 51 15.74 -4.41 -0.14
C SER A 51 15.38 -5.59 -1.04
N LEU A 52 14.10 -5.81 -1.31
CA LEU A 52 13.66 -6.95 -2.10
C LEU A 52 14.02 -6.78 -3.59
N PRO A 53 14.41 -7.87 -4.26
CA PRO A 53 14.52 -7.88 -5.72
C PRO A 53 13.17 -7.57 -6.38
N LYS A 54 13.23 -6.99 -7.59
CA LYS A 54 12.04 -6.65 -8.39
C LYS A 54 11.04 -7.80 -8.51
N ASP A 55 11.51 -8.99 -8.86
CA ASP A 55 10.64 -10.14 -9.12
C ASP A 55 9.95 -10.63 -7.84
N GLU A 56 10.65 -10.62 -6.70
CA GLU A 56 10.08 -11.01 -5.41
C GLU A 56 9.06 -9.98 -4.91
N LEU A 57 9.38 -8.68 -5.02
CA LEU A 57 8.46 -7.61 -4.66
C LEU A 57 7.19 -7.67 -5.52
N LYS A 58 7.36 -7.85 -6.84
CA LYS A 58 6.23 -7.95 -7.77
C LYS A 58 5.37 -9.18 -7.47
N ALA A 59 5.98 -10.35 -7.26
CA ALA A 59 5.26 -11.57 -6.92
C ALA A 59 4.42 -11.42 -5.64
N ARG A 60 4.97 -10.76 -4.60
CA ARG A 60 4.21 -10.45 -3.38
C ARG A 60 3.01 -9.55 -3.64
N LEU A 61 3.19 -8.50 -4.44
CA LEU A 61 2.09 -7.57 -4.77
C LEU A 61 1.01 -8.25 -5.61
N GLU A 62 1.40 -9.10 -6.57
CA GLU A 62 0.48 -9.91 -7.36
C GLU A 62 -0.29 -10.92 -6.50
N GLU A 63 0.37 -11.57 -5.54
CA GLU A 63 -0.29 -12.46 -4.58
C GLU A 63 -1.34 -11.70 -3.76
N CYS A 64 -1.00 -10.52 -3.25
CA CYS A 64 -1.91 -9.69 -2.46
C CYS A 64 -3.13 -9.23 -3.29
N ALA A 65 -2.91 -8.81 -4.55
CA ALA A 65 -4.00 -8.50 -5.47
C ALA A 65 -4.86 -9.74 -5.75
N GLY A 66 -4.24 -10.91 -5.92
CA GLY A 66 -4.89 -12.19 -6.15
C GLY A 66 -5.81 -12.62 -5.01
N GLN A 67 -5.47 -12.30 -3.75
CA GLN A 67 -6.35 -12.53 -2.59
C GLN A 67 -7.66 -11.74 -2.67
N CYS A 68 -7.69 -10.65 -3.45
CA CYS A 68 -8.86 -9.84 -3.75
C CYS A 68 -9.54 -10.24 -5.07
N GLY A 69 -9.07 -11.31 -5.74
CA GLY A 69 -9.57 -11.75 -7.04
C GLY A 69 -9.19 -10.81 -8.20
N LYS A 70 -8.10 -10.05 -8.05
CA LYS A 70 -7.60 -9.08 -9.03
C LYS A 70 -6.16 -9.37 -9.39
N THR A 71 -5.73 -8.84 -10.52
CA THR A 71 -4.30 -8.74 -10.87
C THR A 71 -3.75 -7.38 -10.47
N LEU A 72 -2.42 -7.25 -10.42
CA LEU A 72 -1.77 -5.99 -10.01
C LEU A 72 -2.11 -4.81 -10.94
N ASP A 73 -2.39 -5.06 -12.21
CA ASP A 73 -2.84 -4.07 -13.21
C ASP A 73 -4.32 -3.66 -13.04
N GLN A 74 -5.11 -4.43 -12.30
CA GLN A 74 -6.53 -4.16 -12.04
C GLN A 74 -6.78 -3.41 -10.73
N VAL A 75 -5.72 -3.16 -9.96
CA VAL A 75 -5.79 -2.45 -8.68
C VAL A 75 -5.00 -1.15 -8.74
N THR A 76 -5.49 -0.15 -8.03
CA THR A 76 -4.69 1.02 -7.69
C THR A 76 -3.89 0.68 -6.44
N LEU A 77 -2.58 0.53 -6.61
CA LEU A 77 -1.65 0.31 -5.52
C LEU A 77 -1.44 1.62 -4.76
N VAL A 78 -1.76 1.66 -3.48
CA VAL A 78 -1.62 2.83 -2.61
C VAL A 78 -0.61 2.50 -1.52
N VAL A 79 0.41 3.32 -1.36
CA VAL A 79 1.39 3.19 -0.27
C VAL A 79 1.13 4.23 0.82
N SER A 80 1.09 3.78 2.07
CA SER A 80 0.89 4.65 3.23
C SER A 80 2.00 4.46 4.24
N CYS A 81 2.37 5.51 4.96
CA CYS A 81 3.23 5.41 6.13
C CYS A 81 2.66 6.24 7.29
N ARG A 82 3.49 6.73 8.21
CA ARG A 82 3.03 7.61 9.29
C ARG A 82 2.68 9.02 8.83
N SER A 83 3.55 9.66 8.04
CA SER A 83 3.45 11.10 7.68
C SER A 83 3.69 11.41 6.19
N GLY A 84 3.98 10.41 5.36
CA GLY A 84 4.26 10.54 3.92
C GLY A 84 5.71 10.29 3.48
N GLY A 85 6.71 10.39 4.39
CA GLY A 85 8.13 10.27 4.03
C GLY A 85 8.55 8.87 3.55
N ARG A 86 8.28 7.83 4.36
CA ARG A 86 8.63 6.43 4.02
C ARG A 86 7.86 5.92 2.81
N SER A 87 6.60 6.34 2.66
CA SER A 87 5.75 5.96 1.54
C SER A 87 6.18 6.63 0.24
N SER A 88 6.74 7.85 0.29
CA SER A 88 7.37 8.48 -0.88
C SER A 88 8.60 7.70 -1.36
N LEU A 89 9.46 7.24 -0.44
CA LEU A 89 10.60 6.38 -0.77
C LEU A 89 10.13 5.03 -1.37
N ALA A 90 9.11 4.42 -0.77
CA ALA A 90 8.53 3.18 -1.29
C ALA A 90 7.96 3.39 -2.71
N GLN A 91 7.27 4.50 -2.97
CA GLN A 91 6.73 4.86 -4.28
C GLN A 91 7.83 5.00 -5.32
N GLU A 92 8.93 5.68 -4.98
CA GLU A 92 10.09 5.82 -5.87
C GLU A 92 10.68 4.45 -6.22
N LYS A 93 10.87 3.59 -5.21
CA LYS A 93 11.38 2.23 -5.41
C LYS A 93 10.47 1.38 -6.30
N LEU A 94 9.15 1.45 -6.08
CA LEU A 94 8.17 0.76 -6.91
C LEU A 94 8.23 1.26 -8.36
N LYS A 95 8.39 2.57 -8.55
CA LYS A 95 8.54 3.20 -9.87
C LYS A 95 9.81 2.75 -10.59
N GLU A 96 10.95 2.61 -9.90
CA GLU A 96 12.18 2.01 -10.47
C GLU A 96 11.92 0.60 -11.03
N HIS A 97 11.01 -0.14 -10.40
CA HIS A 97 10.60 -1.47 -10.82
C HIS A 97 9.47 -1.49 -11.85
N SER A 98 9.07 -0.32 -12.35
CA SER A 98 7.96 -0.15 -13.29
C SER A 98 6.60 -0.56 -12.70
N ILE A 99 6.45 -0.44 -11.38
CA ILE A 99 5.21 -0.69 -10.65
C ILE A 99 4.61 0.67 -10.29
N ALA A 100 3.43 0.97 -10.82
CA ALA A 100 2.72 2.20 -10.51
C ALA A 100 2.15 2.12 -9.09
N ALA A 101 2.37 3.16 -8.29
CA ALA A 101 1.84 3.28 -6.94
C ALA A 101 1.49 4.74 -6.63
N GLU A 102 0.43 4.94 -5.85
CA GLU A 102 -0.01 6.23 -5.35
C GLU A 102 0.41 6.41 -3.89
N ASN A 103 1.05 7.52 -3.56
CA ASN A 103 1.35 7.85 -2.17
C ASN A 103 0.11 8.42 -1.47
N LEU A 104 -0.23 7.91 -0.27
CA LEU A 104 -1.23 8.54 0.59
C LEU A 104 -0.63 9.76 1.28
N ASP A 105 -1.11 10.94 0.89
CA ASP A 105 -0.61 12.21 1.39
C ASP A 105 -0.98 12.41 2.86
N GLY A 106 0.00 12.76 3.69
CA GLY A 106 -0.15 12.83 5.15
C GLY A 106 -0.11 11.47 5.88
N GLY A 107 -0.15 10.35 5.15
CA GLY A 107 -0.10 9.00 5.73
C GLY A 107 -1.16 8.76 6.80
N TYR A 108 -0.84 7.96 7.80
CA TYR A 108 -1.69 7.68 8.96
C TYR A 108 -2.12 8.94 9.73
N LEU A 109 -1.25 9.94 9.86
CA LEU A 109 -1.59 11.18 10.57
C LEU A 109 -2.62 12.05 9.83
N GLY A 110 -2.69 11.92 8.51
CA GLY A 110 -3.67 12.60 7.67
C GLY A 110 -4.92 11.78 7.36
N TRP A 111 -5.01 10.54 7.86
CA TRP A 111 -6.06 9.57 7.58
C TRP A 111 -7.23 9.69 8.56
#